data_AF-A0A2N3FVP7-F1
#
_entry.id   AF-A0A2N3FVP7-F1
#
_cell.length_a   1.000
_cell.length_b   1.000
_cell.length_c   1.000
_cell.angle_alpha   90.00
_cell.angle_beta   90.00
_cell.angle_gamma   90.00
#
_symmetry.space_group_name_H-M   'P 1'
#
loop_
_entity.id
_entity.type
_entity.pdbx_description
1 polymer ?
#
loop_
_entity_poly.entity_id
_entity_poly.type
_entity_poly.pdbx_seq_one_letter_code
_entity_poly.pdbx_strand_id
1 'polypeptide(L)'
;MDAEQEYLLRKLLEGYVPAPEPRSDVSGSARQRGVGRMSSTPAIWAKLDAYERVFFSEGATLEYVDELAAPWRASGLTAPEVQQWLDAGVHPDEAELAAALAGAGFAPQEARRTMIRYRSDSESMNVISAVRGRSEQAAWAVELRHRIRAVSDNTAAQAG
;
A
#
# COMPACT_ATOMS: atom_id res chain seq x y z
N MET A 1 11.91 -33.01 2.95
CA MET A 1 11.93 -32.03 4.05
C MET A 1 13.39 -31.89 4.38
N ASP A 2 13.99 -30.84 3.85
CA ASP A 2 15.42 -30.58 3.95
C ASP A 2 15.71 -29.89 5.29
N ALA A 3 16.86 -30.18 5.90
CA ALA A 3 17.22 -29.70 7.24
C ALA A 3 17.18 -28.16 7.37
N GLU A 4 17.40 -27.46 6.25
CA GLU A 4 17.30 -26.01 6.15
C GLU A 4 15.85 -25.50 6.29
N GLN A 5 14.88 -26.23 5.71
CA GLN A 5 13.47 -25.89 5.82
C GLN A 5 12.96 -26.12 7.24
N GLU A 6 13.41 -27.19 7.89
CA GLU A 6 13.07 -27.48 9.29
C GLU A 6 13.68 -26.43 10.24
N TYR A 7 14.88 -25.94 9.94
CA TYR A 7 15.52 -24.86 10.68
C TYR A 7 14.78 -23.52 10.56
N LEU A 8 14.37 -23.14 9.33
CA LEU A 8 13.60 -21.92 9.10
C LEU A 8 12.23 -21.98 9.77
N LEU A 9 11.54 -23.14 9.71
CA LEU A 9 10.26 -23.34 10.37
C LEU A 9 10.38 -23.25 11.89
N ARG A 10 11.45 -23.85 12.46
CA ARG A 10 11.72 -23.83 13.89
C ARG A 10 12.05 -22.42 14.38
N LYS A 11 12.82 -21.65 13.61
CA LYS A 11 13.13 -20.24 13.91
C LYS A 11 11.91 -19.33 13.86
N LEU A 12 10.97 -19.58 12.95
CA LEU A 12 9.73 -18.80 12.83
C LEU A 12 8.77 -19.00 14.02
N LEU A 13 8.86 -20.16 14.70
CA LEU A 13 7.99 -20.55 15.81
C LEU A 13 8.63 -20.37 17.19
N GLU A 14 9.92 -20.00 17.25
CA GLU A 14 10.69 -19.81 18.48
C GLU A 14 10.31 -18.46 19.12
N GLY A 15 9.22 -18.45 19.89
CA GLY A 15 8.70 -17.26 20.58
C GLY A 15 7.17 -17.16 20.59
N TYR A 16 6.50 -18.00 19.82
CA TYR A 16 5.04 -18.06 19.81
C TYR A 16 4.54 -18.91 20.99
N VAL A 17 4.10 -18.25 22.07
CA VAL A 17 3.23 -18.87 23.07
C VAL A 17 1.79 -18.67 22.57
N PRO A 18 1.14 -19.69 21.99
CA PRO A 18 -0.27 -19.56 21.64
C PRO A 18 -1.07 -19.29 22.92
N ALA A 19 -1.93 -18.27 22.90
CA ALA A 19 -2.88 -18.04 23.97
C ALA A 19 -3.67 -19.33 24.23
N PRO A 20 -3.89 -19.74 25.49
CA PRO A 20 -4.59 -20.97 25.78
C PRO A 20 -6.02 -20.88 25.22
N GLU A 21 -6.32 -21.71 24.22
CA GLU A 21 -7.67 -21.80 23.69
C GLU A 21 -8.66 -22.24 24.79
N PRO A 22 -9.89 -21.72 24.80
CA PRO A 22 -10.90 -22.15 25.76
C PRO A 22 -11.20 -23.63 25.54
N ARG A 23 -11.03 -24.42 26.61
CA ARG A 23 -11.38 -25.84 26.63
C ARG A 23 -12.84 -26.01 26.25
N SER A 24 -13.05 -26.51 25.03
CA SER A 24 -14.30 -27.13 24.64
C SER A 24 -14.09 -28.64 24.69
N ASP A 25 -14.47 -29.22 25.83
CA ASP A 25 -14.82 -30.62 25.91
C ASP A 25 -15.94 -30.91 24.90
N VAL A 26 -15.72 -31.90 24.02
CA VAL A 26 -16.67 -32.98 23.63
C VAL A 26 -16.16 -33.65 22.33
N SER A 27 -15.60 -34.85 22.53
CA SER A 27 -15.91 -36.13 21.85
C SER A 27 -16.04 -36.20 20.32
N GLY A 28 -15.17 -37.01 19.68
CA GLY A 28 -15.51 -37.70 18.43
C GLY A 28 -14.35 -37.94 17.48
N SER A 29 -13.79 -39.15 17.50
CA SER A 29 -12.78 -39.64 16.54
C SER A 29 -13.32 -39.75 15.12
N ALA A 30 -12.57 -39.28 14.11
CA ALA A 30 -12.40 -40.01 12.84
C ALA A 30 -11.23 -39.45 12.02
N ARG A 31 -10.42 -40.39 11.53
CA ARG A 31 -9.20 -40.19 10.73
C ARG A 31 -9.51 -39.50 9.41
N GLN A 32 -8.65 -38.57 8.99
CA GLN A 32 -8.34 -38.40 7.57
C GLN A 32 -6.88 -37.97 7.41
N ARG A 33 -6.08 -38.93 6.92
CA ARG A 33 -4.74 -38.74 6.40
C ARG A 33 -4.93 -38.41 4.92
N GLY A 34 -4.54 -37.22 4.50
CA GLY A 34 -4.64 -36.79 3.11
C GLY A 34 -3.97 -35.43 2.91
N VAL A 35 -2.70 -35.46 2.49
CA VAL A 35 -2.04 -34.48 1.62
C VAL A 35 -2.70 -33.09 1.55
N GLY A 36 -2.31 -32.21 2.46
CA GLY A 36 -2.48 -30.77 2.31
C GLY A 36 -1.10 -30.15 2.23
N ARG A 37 -0.61 -29.88 1.01
CA ARG A 37 0.28 -28.75 0.78
C ARG A 37 -0.50 -27.56 1.34
N MET A 38 -0.29 -27.21 2.60
CA MET A 38 -1.13 -26.25 3.31
C MET A 38 -1.04 -24.95 2.53
N SER A 39 -2.13 -24.63 1.84
CA SER A 39 -2.49 -23.27 1.47
C SER A 39 -2.61 -22.48 2.78
N SER A 40 -1.48 -22.13 3.40
CA SER A 40 -1.44 -21.28 4.59
C SER A 40 -1.86 -19.86 4.24
N THR A 41 -1.77 -19.50 2.97
CA THR A 41 -2.21 -18.24 2.38
C THR A 41 -3.65 -17.89 2.81
N PRO A 42 -4.72 -18.64 2.48
CA PRO A 42 -6.08 -18.30 2.89
C PRO A 42 -6.28 -18.15 4.42
N ALA A 43 -5.55 -18.92 5.24
CA ALA A 43 -5.64 -18.80 6.70
C ALA A 43 -4.95 -17.54 7.25
N ILE A 44 -3.83 -17.12 6.63
CA ILE A 44 -3.14 -15.87 6.95
C ILE A 44 -3.96 -14.68 6.47
N TRP A 45 -4.46 -14.72 5.23
CA TRP A 45 -5.31 -13.68 4.64
C TRP A 45 -6.52 -13.33 5.51
N ALA A 46 -7.11 -14.33 6.19
CA ALA A 46 -8.22 -14.12 7.11
C ALA A 46 -7.85 -13.28 8.35
N LYS A 47 -6.58 -13.28 8.76
CA LYS A 47 -6.05 -12.54 9.92
C LYS A 47 -5.57 -11.14 9.58
N LEU A 48 -5.24 -10.88 8.31
CA LEU A 48 -4.73 -9.59 7.86
C LEU A 48 -5.83 -8.53 7.83
N ASP A 49 -5.49 -7.32 8.26
CA ASP A 49 -6.31 -6.13 8.11
C ASP A 49 -6.40 -5.67 6.63
N ALA A 50 -7.25 -4.68 6.36
CA ALA A 50 -7.48 -4.22 4.98
C ALA A 50 -6.23 -3.59 4.32
N TYR A 51 -5.36 -2.93 5.09
CA TYR A 51 -4.11 -2.34 4.61
C TYR A 51 -3.03 -3.40 4.43
N GLU A 52 -2.88 -4.31 5.39
CA GLU A 52 -1.91 -5.40 5.31
C GLU A 52 -2.16 -6.27 4.08
N ARG A 53 -3.42 -6.50 3.71
CA ARG A 53 -3.80 -7.22 2.48
C ARG A 53 -3.35 -6.54 1.20
N VAL A 54 -3.14 -5.23 1.20
CA VAL A 54 -2.62 -4.48 0.03
C VAL A 54 -1.15 -4.83 -0.22
N PHE A 55 -0.37 -5.01 0.85
CA PHE A 55 1.08 -5.26 0.76
C PHE A 55 1.45 -6.75 0.85
N PHE A 56 0.53 -7.59 1.32
CA PHE A 56 0.78 -9.01 1.48
C PHE A 56 0.97 -9.70 0.13
N SER A 57 2.14 -10.29 -0.06
CA SER A 57 2.49 -11.15 -1.17
C SER A 57 3.08 -12.48 -0.67
N GLU A 58 3.04 -13.51 -1.51
CA GLU A 58 3.58 -14.81 -1.12
C GLU A 58 5.08 -14.70 -0.80
N GLY A 59 5.46 -15.08 0.42
CA GLY A 59 6.84 -14.97 0.91
C GLY A 59 7.17 -13.72 1.72
N ALA A 60 6.26 -12.74 1.84
CA ALA A 60 6.41 -11.61 2.75
C ALA A 60 6.25 -12.04 4.21
N THR A 61 7.10 -11.53 5.12
CA THR A 61 6.90 -11.71 6.56
C THR A 61 5.78 -10.80 7.06
N LEU A 62 5.05 -11.22 8.10
CA LEU A 62 4.00 -10.38 8.68
C LEU A 62 4.54 -9.07 9.24
N GLU A 63 5.74 -9.10 9.82
CA GLU A 63 6.46 -7.92 10.32
C GLU A 63 6.69 -6.90 9.20
N TYR A 64 7.22 -7.34 8.05
CA TYR A 64 7.43 -6.47 6.89
C TYR A 64 6.13 -5.86 6.36
N VAL A 65 5.05 -6.64 6.34
CA VAL A 65 3.74 -6.18 5.90
C VAL A 65 3.15 -5.14 6.85
N ASP A 66 3.30 -5.33 8.17
CA ASP A 66 2.86 -4.36 9.18
C ASP A 66 3.68 -3.06 9.11
N GLU A 67 5.01 -3.17 8.97
CA GLU A 67 5.91 -2.02 8.80
C GLU A 67 5.54 -1.18 7.58
N LEU A 68 5.25 -1.83 6.44
CA LEU A 68 4.77 -1.14 5.25
C LEU A 68 3.37 -0.55 5.47
N ALA A 69 2.44 -1.26 6.10
CA ALA A 69 1.07 -0.80 6.27
C ALA A 69 0.94 0.36 7.26
N ALA A 70 1.78 0.43 8.30
CA ALA A 70 1.72 1.43 9.36
C ALA A 70 1.67 2.90 8.86
N PRO A 71 2.57 3.37 7.98
CA PRO A 71 2.50 4.74 7.46
C PRO A 71 1.24 4.99 6.61
N TRP A 72 0.72 3.97 5.90
CA TRP A 72 -0.53 4.09 5.16
C TRP A 72 -1.76 4.16 6.07
N ARG A 73 -1.76 3.46 7.21
CA ARG A 73 -2.81 3.64 8.23
C ARG A 73 -2.81 5.06 8.80
N ALA A 74 -1.63 5.65 9.00
CA ALA A 74 -1.49 7.01 9.49
C ALA A 74 -1.87 8.08 8.46
N SER A 75 -1.86 7.75 7.15
CA SER A 75 -2.17 8.68 6.05
C SER A 75 -3.63 9.14 6.02
N GLY A 76 -4.54 8.41 6.66
CA GLY A 76 -5.99 8.65 6.60
C GLY A 76 -6.67 8.19 5.30
N LEU A 77 -5.92 7.64 4.34
CA LEU A 77 -6.47 7.02 3.12
C LEU A 77 -7.01 5.63 3.43
N THR A 78 -8.14 5.25 2.84
CA THR A 78 -8.69 3.89 2.96
C THR A 78 -7.86 2.88 2.15
N ALA A 79 -7.88 1.60 2.54
CA ALA A 79 -7.15 0.56 1.80
C ALA A 79 -7.46 0.51 0.28
N PRO A 80 -8.72 0.70 -0.19
CA PRO A 80 -8.98 0.85 -1.63
C PRO A 80 -8.33 2.07 -2.28
N GLU A 81 -8.18 3.19 -1.56
CA GLU A 81 -7.47 4.38 -2.06
C GLU A 81 -5.96 4.12 -2.10
N VAL A 82 -5.40 3.45 -1.10
CA VAL A 82 -3.99 3.02 -1.10
C VAL A 82 -3.69 2.18 -2.34
N GLN A 83 -4.50 1.16 -2.62
CA GLN A 83 -4.34 0.34 -3.83
C GLN A 83 -4.34 1.18 -5.11
N GLN A 84 -5.24 2.16 -5.21
CA GLN A 84 -5.30 3.04 -6.39
C GLN A 84 -4.06 3.92 -6.53
N TRP A 85 -3.46 4.38 -5.43
CA TRP A 85 -2.21 5.14 -5.46
C TRP A 85 -1.02 4.26 -5.89
N LEU A 86 -0.95 3.02 -5.40
CA LEU A 86 0.05 2.05 -5.85
C LEU A 86 -0.10 1.74 -7.35
N ASP A 87 -1.33 1.52 -7.82
CA ASP A 87 -1.64 1.30 -9.26
C ASP A 87 -1.34 2.54 -10.12
N ALA A 88 -1.37 3.73 -9.52
CA ALA A 88 -1.01 4.99 -10.16
C ALA A 88 0.52 5.20 -10.24
N GLY A 89 1.32 4.39 -9.53
CA GLY A 89 2.77 4.41 -9.56
C GLY A 89 3.43 5.05 -8.34
N VAL A 90 2.69 5.30 -7.26
CA VAL A 90 3.27 5.60 -5.94
C VAL A 90 3.90 4.34 -5.36
N HIS A 91 5.09 4.45 -4.76
CA HIS A 91 5.77 3.29 -4.20
C HIS A 91 5.23 2.93 -2.80
N PRO A 92 5.36 1.66 -2.36
CA PRO A 92 4.87 1.22 -1.05
C PRO A 92 5.42 1.98 0.15
N ASP A 93 6.62 2.58 0.02
CA ASP A 93 7.28 3.40 1.03
C ASP A 93 6.91 4.90 0.95
N GLU A 94 6.04 5.29 0.02
CA GLU A 94 5.69 6.69 -0.27
C GLU A 94 4.28 7.07 0.22
N ALA A 95 3.88 6.61 1.40
CA ALA A 95 2.56 6.91 1.97
C ALA A 95 2.30 8.43 2.13
N GLU A 96 3.34 9.19 2.53
CA GLU A 96 3.25 10.64 2.70
C GLU A 96 2.97 11.37 1.37
N LEU A 97 3.53 10.87 0.25
CA LEU A 97 3.31 11.43 -1.09
C LEU A 97 1.85 11.25 -1.52
N ALA A 98 1.30 10.05 -1.32
CA ALA A 98 -0.11 9.78 -1.61
C ALA A 98 -1.03 10.65 -0.74
N ALA A 99 -0.72 10.77 0.56
CA ALA A 99 -1.48 11.61 1.49
C ALA A 99 -1.45 13.09 1.07
N ALA A 100 -0.28 13.60 0.69
CA ALA A 100 -0.10 14.97 0.22
C ALA A 100 -0.91 15.26 -1.05
N LEU A 101 -0.85 14.36 -2.03
CA LEU A 101 -1.58 14.49 -3.29
C LEU A 101 -3.10 14.40 -3.09
N ALA A 102 -3.56 13.44 -2.29
CA ALA A 102 -4.96 13.29 -1.95
C ALA A 102 -5.49 14.50 -1.17
N GLY A 103 -4.72 15.01 -0.19
CA GLY A 103 -5.04 16.21 0.58
C GLY A 103 -5.12 17.48 -0.29
N ALA A 104 -4.32 17.55 -1.36
CA ALA A 104 -4.41 18.60 -2.38
C ALA A 104 -5.59 18.41 -3.36
N GLY A 105 -6.34 17.31 -3.26
CA GLY A 105 -7.52 17.03 -4.08
C GLY A 105 -7.21 16.50 -5.47
N PHE A 106 -6.09 15.79 -5.64
CA PHE A 106 -5.81 14.99 -6.84
C PHE A 106 -6.39 13.59 -6.71
N ALA A 107 -6.99 13.08 -7.79
CA ALA A 107 -7.25 11.65 -7.91
C ALA A 107 -5.98 10.89 -8.38
N PRO A 108 -5.78 9.62 -8.00
CA PRO A 108 -4.58 8.86 -8.37
C PRO A 108 -4.30 8.81 -9.88
N GLN A 109 -5.33 8.50 -10.66
CA GLN A 109 -5.22 8.42 -12.13
C GLN A 109 -5.08 9.80 -12.77
N GLU A 110 -5.66 10.84 -12.18
CA GLU A 110 -5.47 12.23 -12.61
C GLU A 110 -4.01 12.65 -12.42
N ALA A 111 -3.43 12.39 -11.25
CA ALA A 111 -2.05 12.73 -10.93
C ALA A 111 -1.06 11.98 -11.84
N ARG A 112 -1.32 10.70 -12.15
CA ARG A 112 -0.52 9.92 -13.09
C ARG A 112 -0.55 10.48 -14.51
N ARG A 113 -1.71 10.97 -14.98
CA ARG A 113 -1.92 11.40 -16.37
C ARG A 113 -1.56 12.86 -16.62
N THR A 114 -1.67 13.71 -15.60
CA THR A 114 -1.45 15.15 -15.73
C THR A 114 0.05 15.42 -15.86
N MET A 115 0.47 15.87 -17.04
CA MET A 115 1.86 16.18 -17.35
C MET A 115 2.17 17.66 -17.08
N ILE A 116 3.24 17.91 -16.32
CA ILE A 116 3.77 19.23 -16.02
C ILE A 116 5.00 19.47 -16.89
N ARG A 117 4.99 20.55 -17.66
CA ARG A 117 6.16 21.02 -18.42
C ARG A 117 6.92 22.06 -17.61
N TYR A 118 8.20 21.85 -17.43
CA TYR A 118 9.08 22.86 -16.83
C TYR A 118 9.60 23.80 -17.92
N ARG A 119 9.79 25.08 -17.57
CA ARG A 119 10.19 26.11 -18.53
C ARG A 119 11.65 25.96 -19.00
N SER A 120 12.46 25.19 -18.28
CA SER A 120 13.93 25.13 -18.48
C SER A 120 14.45 23.85 -19.13
N ASP A 121 13.70 22.76 -19.12
CA ASP A 121 14.12 21.49 -19.71
C ASP A 121 12.94 20.90 -20.48
N SER A 122 13.21 20.26 -21.62
CA SER A 122 12.18 19.61 -22.45
C SER A 122 11.54 18.39 -21.76
N GLU A 123 11.86 18.17 -20.49
CA GLU A 123 11.34 17.09 -19.66
C GLU A 123 9.98 17.50 -19.07
N SER A 124 8.96 16.78 -19.52
CA SER A 124 7.65 16.76 -18.88
C SER A 124 7.57 15.59 -17.93
N MET A 125 7.09 15.82 -16.71
CA MET A 125 6.86 14.78 -15.72
C MET A 125 5.43 14.84 -15.20
N ASN A 126 4.89 13.70 -14.77
CA ASN A 126 3.55 13.67 -14.20
C ASN A 126 3.53 14.29 -12.79
N VAL A 127 2.33 14.60 -12.28
CA VAL A 127 2.15 15.23 -10.96
C VAL A 127 2.80 14.40 -9.85
N ILE A 128 2.68 13.07 -9.88
CA ILE A 128 3.28 12.18 -8.86
C ILE A 128 4.80 12.39 -8.80
N SER A 129 5.46 12.30 -9.96
CA SER A 129 6.92 12.44 -10.09
C SER A 129 7.39 13.85 -9.71
N ALA A 130 6.57 14.85 -10.00
CA ALA A 130 6.89 16.25 -9.75
C ALA A 130 6.90 16.58 -8.24
N VAL A 131 6.02 15.94 -7.45
CA VAL A 131 5.94 16.11 -5.99
C VAL A 131 6.96 15.23 -5.26
N ARG A 132 7.22 14.00 -5.74
CA ARG A 132 8.04 12.96 -5.08
C ARG A 132 9.40 13.47 -4.53
N GLY A 133 10.11 14.28 -5.30
CA GLY A 133 11.44 14.79 -4.91
C GLY A 133 11.44 16.05 -4.02
N ARG A 134 10.30 16.46 -3.46
CA ARG A 134 10.16 17.70 -2.70
C ARG A 134 10.17 17.44 -1.20
N SER A 135 10.81 18.31 -0.43
CA SER A 135 10.84 18.27 1.03
C SER A 135 9.52 18.67 1.69
N GLU A 136 8.67 19.44 0.99
CA GLU A 136 7.36 19.90 1.47
C GLU A 136 6.25 19.43 0.52
N GLN A 137 6.10 18.11 0.41
CA GLN A 137 5.21 17.47 -0.58
C GLN A 137 3.77 17.99 -0.50
N ALA A 138 3.22 18.17 0.71
CA ALA A 138 1.86 18.67 0.89
C ALA A 138 1.67 20.10 0.38
N ALA A 139 2.54 21.04 0.78
CA ALA A 139 2.47 22.42 0.34
C ALA A 139 2.66 22.52 -1.19
N TRP A 140 3.61 21.75 -1.72
CA TRP A 140 3.90 21.74 -3.14
C TRP A 140 2.76 21.13 -3.97
N ALA A 141 2.11 20.07 -3.50
CA ALA A 141 0.93 19.49 -4.14
C ALA A 141 -0.23 20.51 -4.21
N VAL A 142 -0.48 21.25 -3.12
CA VAL A 142 -1.50 22.32 -3.09
C VAL A 142 -1.16 23.44 -4.09
N GLU A 143 0.08 23.95 -4.09
CA GLU A 143 0.53 24.95 -5.05
C GLU A 143 0.31 24.46 -6.49
N LEU A 144 0.72 23.23 -6.78
CA LEU A 144 0.61 22.66 -8.11
C LEU A 144 -0.86 22.56 -8.55
N ARG A 145 -1.77 22.17 -7.64
CA ARG A 145 -3.21 22.12 -7.91
C ARG A 145 -3.76 23.50 -8.28
N HIS A 146 -3.38 24.54 -7.55
CA HIS A 146 -3.78 25.92 -7.84
C HIS A 146 -3.28 26.37 -9.22
N ARG A 147 -2.01 26.07 -9.54
CA ARG A 147 -1.42 26.42 -10.84
C ARG A 147 -2.12 25.73 -12.01
N ILE A 148 -2.44 24.45 -11.88
CA ILE A 148 -3.18 23.70 -12.91
C ILE A 148 -4.55 24.33 -13.13
N ARG A 149 -5.30 24.64 -12.07
CA ARG A 149 -6.63 25.28 -12.18
C ARG A 149 -6.55 26.64 -12.86
N ALA A 150 -5.60 27.49 -12.46
CA ALA A 150 -5.43 28.81 -13.05
C ALA A 150 -5.15 28.77 -14.56
N VAL A 151 -4.38 27.78 -15.03
CA VAL A 151 -4.12 27.59 -16.47
C VAL A 151 -5.39 27.13 -17.19
N SER A 152 -6.15 26.20 -16.63
CA SER A 152 -7.41 25.73 -17.20
C SER A 152 -8.44 26.86 -17.33
N ASP A 153 -8.59 27.68 -16.28
CA ASP A 153 -9.53 28.80 -16.26
C ASP A 153 -9.17 29.87 -17.29
N ASN A 154 -7.87 30.21 -17.41
CA ASN A 154 -7.38 31.15 -18.42
C ASN A 154 -7.57 30.62 -19.85
N THR A 155 -7.37 29.32 -20.06
CA THR A 155 -7.60 28.69 -21.37
C THR A 155 -9.08 28.73 -21.75
N ALA A 156 -9.98 28.49 -20.80
CA ALA A 156 -11.42 28.59 -21.02
C ALA A 156 -11.86 30.03 -21.33
N ALA A 157 -11.30 31.02 -20.62
CA ALA A 157 -11.61 32.44 -20.84
C ALA A 157 -11.14 32.97 -22.21
N GLN A 158 -10.10 32.39 -22.81
CA GLN A 158 -9.62 32.78 -24.14
C GLN A 158 -10.37 32.09 -25.30
N ALA A 159 -11.15 31.05 -25.00
CA ALA A 159 -11.88 30.26 -26.00
C ALA A 159 -13.37 30.63 -26.15
N GLY A 160 -13.90 31.50 -25.28
CA GLY A 160 -15.27 32.02 -25.32
C GLY A 160 -15.33 33.46 -25.81
#